data_AF-A0A077HLP1-F1
#
_entry.id   AF-A0A077HLP1-F1
#
_cell.length_a   1.000
_cell.length_b   1.000
_cell.length_c   1.000
_cell.angle_alpha   90.00
_cell.angle_beta   90.00
_cell.angle_gamma   90.00
#
_symmetry.space_group_name_H-M   'P 1'
#
loop_
_entity.id
_entity.type
_entity.pdbx_description
1 polymer ?
#
loop_
_entity_poly.entity_id
_entity_poly.type
_entity_poly.pdbx_seq_one_letter_code
_entity_poly.pdbx_strand_id
1 'polypeptide(L)'
;MASVVSATTGSVYGAGARVSRADQFLAAAESLIAQAHDDFEAGRHDLAMENAYRAALRIAGARSAQSPVVRKRKRLPTNAWDKLALTGAAGADWAAVFRRYSAQRGRVASGIDLNPGSAVVHRLLADVEDFYSATVAGGSAVAA
;
A
#
# COMPACT_ATOMS: atom_id res chain seq x y z
N MET A 1 50.55 11.18 21.86
CA MET A 1 49.83 10.87 23.12
C MET A 1 48.35 11.07 22.86
N ALA A 2 47.57 10.03 23.11
CA ALA A 2 46.13 9.99 22.90
C ALA A 2 45.38 10.88 23.91
N SER A 3 44.23 11.42 23.48
CA SER A 3 43.09 11.57 24.37
C SER A 3 41.81 11.25 23.59
N VAL A 4 41.24 10.12 23.98
CA VAL A 4 39.89 9.64 23.67
C VAL A 4 38.93 10.31 24.66
N VAL A 5 37.67 10.57 24.26
CA VAL A 5 36.41 10.69 25.06
C VAL A 5 35.50 11.72 24.36
N SER A 6 34.20 11.52 24.15
CA SER A 6 33.29 10.38 24.28
C SER A 6 31.95 10.79 23.63
N ALA A 7 31.06 9.82 23.53
CA ALA A 7 29.78 9.84 22.86
C ALA A 7 28.71 10.77 23.47
N THR A 8 27.69 11.00 22.63
CA THR A 8 26.27 11.24 22.94
C THR A 8 25.89 12.45 23.79
N THR A 9 25.27 13.44 23.13
CA THR A 9 24.00 14.07 23.54
C THR A 9 23.34 14.56 22.25
N GLY A 10 22.05 14.50 21.99
CA GLY A 10 20.88 14.01 22.69
C GLY A 10 19.73 14.23 21.71
N SER A 11 18.79 13.30 21.69
CA SER A 11 17.52 13.41 20.99
C SER A 11 16.84 14.75 21.35
N VAL A 12 16.87 15.72 20.44
CA VAL A 12 16.13 16.97 20.58
C VAL A 12 14.67 16.70 20.19
N TYR A 13 13.82 16.69 21.21
CA TYR A 13 12.38 16.90 21.11
C TYR A 13 12.09 18.02 20.08
N GLY A 14 11.45 17.70 18.96
CA GLY A 14 10.93 18.70 18.02
C GLY A 14 11.55 18.76 16.61
N ALA A 15 12.49 17.88 16.26
CA ALA A 15 12.78 17.64 14.84
C ALA A 15 11.62 16.83 14.24
N GLY A 16 10.79 17.45 13.41
CA GLY A 16 9.63 16.81 12.77
C GLY A 16 9.97 15.39 12.34
N ALA A 17 9.27 14.40 12.91
CA ALA A 17 9.55 13.00 12.69
C ALA A 17 9.66 12.77 11.18
N ARG A 18 10.83 12.31 10.72
CA ARG A 18 11.07 12.06 9.30
C ARG A 18 9.99 11.09 8.82
N VAL A 19 9.05 11.59 8.00
CA VAL A 19 7.90 10.83 7.49
C VAL A 19 8.42 9.49 6.95
N SER A 20 7.97 8.40 7.56
CA SER A 20 8.52 7.09 7.22
C SER A 20 8.12 6.75 5.78
N ARG A 21 8.87 5.83 5.14
CA ARG A 21 8.51 5.39 3.79
C ARG A 21 7.12 4.74 3.75
N ALA A 22 6.71 4.11 4.85
CA ALA A 22 5.38 3.53 4.98
C ALA A 22 4.30 4.63 5.01
N ASP A 23 4.52 5.71 5.76
CA ASP A 23 3.58 6.83 5.84
C ASP A 23 3.42 7.52 4.48
N GLN A 24 4.51 7.70 3.72
CA GLN A 24 4.45 8.23 2.35
C GLN A 24 3.61 7.36 1.42
N PHE A 25 3.70 6.03 1.56
CA PHE A 25 2.85 5.11 0.81
C PHE A 25 1.38 5.22 1.22
N LEU A 26 1.09 5.32 2.52
CA LEU A 26 -0.28 5.44 3.03
C LEU A 26 -0.94 6.76 2.64
N ALA A 27 -0.22 7.89 2.72
CA ALA A 27 -0.72 9.19 2.27
C ALA A 27 -1.06 9.18 0.76
N ALA A 28 -0.20 8.55 -0.06
CA ALA A 28 -0.48 8.39 -1.47
C ALA A 28 -1.67 7.45 -1.73
N ALA A 29 -1.85 6.40 -0.92
CA ALA A 29 -2.99 5.50 -1.03
C ALA A 29 -4.31 6.22 -0.73
N GLU A 30 -4.36 7.00 0.34
CA GLU A 30 -5.54 7.79 0.74
C GLU A 30 -5.96 8.76 -0.37
N SER A 31 -5.00 9.49 -0.95
CA SER A 31 -5.28 10.39 -2.07
C SER A 31 -5.85 9.65 -3.30
N LEU A 32 -5.39 8.42 -3.56
CA LEU A 32 -5.87 7.60 -4.67
C LEU A 32 -7.24 6.99 -4.39
N ILE A 33 -7.55 6.64 -3.13
CA ILE A 33 -8.88 6.15 -2.72
C ILE A 33 -9.92 7.26 -2.94
N ALA A 34 -9.62 8.49 -2.50
CA ALA A 34 -10.50 9.64 -2.71
C ALA A 34 -10.76 9.87 -4.21
N GLN A 35 -9.71 9.91 -5.03
CA GLN A 35 -9.85 10.03 -6.50
C GLN A 35 -10.67 8.90 -7.11
N ALA A 36 -10.48 7.65 -6.64
CA ALA A 36 -11.21 6.51 -7.15
C ALA A 36 -12.71 6.58 -6.84
N HIS A 37 -13.10 7.13 -5.68
CA HIS A 37 -14.49 7.45 -5.37
C HIS A 37 -15.05 8.55 -6.25
N ASP A 38 -14.34 9.67 -6.40
CA ASP A 38 -14.76 10.78 -7.28
C ASP A 38 -14.98 10.30 -8.73
N ASP A 39 -14.10 9.42 -9.23
CA ASP A 39 -14.24 8.80 -10.55
C ASP A 39 -15.43 7.84 -10.61
N PHE A 40 -15.68 7.06 -9.56
CA PHE A 40 -16.78 6.11 -9.49
C PHE A 40 -18.13 6.83 -9.50
N GLU A 41 -18.28 7.86 -8.67
CA GLU A 41 -19.50 8.68 -8.58
C GLU A 41 -19.77 9.43 -9.90
N ALA A 42 -18.73 9.82 -10.62
CA ALA A 42 -18.85 10.42 -11.94
C ALA A 42 -19.06 9.41 -13.08
N GLY A 43 -19.21 8.12 -12.78
CA GLY A 43 -19.43 7.04 -13.75
C GLY A 43 -18.20 6.66 -14.58
N ARG A 44 -17.01 7.16 -14.22
CA ARG A 44 -15.72 6.85 -14.87
C ARG A 44 -15.11 5.59 -14.26
N HIS A 45 -15.79 4.46 -14.44
CA HIS A 45 -15.45 3.20 -13.77
C HIS A 45 -14.07 2.65 -14.15
N ASP A 46 -13.60 2.94 -15.36
CA ASP A 46 -12.25 2.61 -15.84
C ASP A 46 -11.16 3.32 -15.02
N LEU A 47 -11.30 4.64 -14.84
CA LEU A 47 -10.39 5.45 -14.02
C LEU A 47 -10.48 5.08 -12.55
N ALA A 48 -11.71 4.87 -12.03
CA ALA A 48 -11.93 4.42 -10.67
C ALA A 48 -11.23 3.08 -10.39
N MET A 49 -11.34 2.11 -11.31
CA MET A 49 -10.65 0.82 -11.17
C MET A 49 -9.13 0.97 -11.15
N GLU A 50 -8.58 1.80 -12.04
CA GLU A 50 -7.14 2.05 -12.13
C GLU A 50 -6.62 2.74 -10.85
N ASN A 51 -7.32 3.75 -10.36
CA ASN A 51 -6.95 4.49 -9.15
C ASN A 51 -7.08 3.63 -7.89
N ALA A 52 -8.16 2.86 -7.74
CA ALA A 52 -8.33 1.91 -6.64
C ALA A 52 -7.22 0.84 -6.64
N TYR A 53 -6.88 0.28 -7.80
CA TYR A 53 -5.82 -0.72 -7.90
C TYR A 53 -4.42 -0.13 -7.59
N ARG A 54 -4.16 1.11 -8.01
CA ARG A 54 -2.93 1.83 -7.62
C ARG A 54 -2.88 2.07 -6.11
N ALA A 55 -4.00 2.42 -5.47
CA ALA A 55 -4.07 2.57 -4.02
C ALA A 55 -3.69 1.25 -3.32
N ALA A 56 -4.25 0.12 -3.76
CA ALA A 56 -3.89 -1.21 -3.24
C ALA A 56 -2.38 -1.48 -3.29
N LEU A 57 -1.73 -1.14 -4.42
CA LEU A 57 -0.28 -1.30 -4.58
C LEU A 57 0.51 -0.40 -3.61
N ARG A 58 0.03 0.81 -3.31
CA ARG A 58 0.66 1.69 -2.32
C ARG A 58 0.52 1.13 -0.91
N ILE A 59 -0.66 0.63 -0.53
CA ILE A 59 -0.88 -0.02 0.77
C ILE A 59 0.03 -1.26 0.92
N ALA A 60 0.15 -2.07 -0.14
CA ALA A 60 1.07 -3.21 -0.15
C ALA A 60 2.54 -2.79 0.01
N GLY A 61 2.91 -1.65 -0.59
CA GLY A 61 4.21 -1.01 -0.39
C GLY A 61 4.46 -0.60 1.06
N ALA A 62 3.45 -0.01 1.72
CA ALA A 62 3.52 0.37 3.13
C ALA A 62 3.76 -0.86 4.04
N ARG A 63 2.94 -1.91 3.90
CA ARG A 63 3.10 -3.16 4.66
C ARG A 63 4.47 -3.81 4.43
N SER A 64 4.89 -3.86 3.17
CA SER A 64 6.20 -4.43 2.81
C SER A 64 7.36 -3.63 3.40
N ALA A 65 7.25 -2.29 3.48
CA ALA A 65 8.26 -1.43 4.08
C ALA A 65 8.36 -1.61 5.61
N GLN A 66 7.25 -1.92 6.27
CA GLN A 66 7.20 -2.20 7.71
C GLN A 66 7.65 -3.63 8.04
N SER A 67 7.58 -4.57 7.09
CA SER A 67 7.92 -5.98 7.34
C SER A 67 9.44 -6.22 7.53
N PRO A 68 9.86 -6.76 8.68
CA PRO A 68 11.26 -7.12 8.91
C PRO A 68 11.73 -8.25 7.97
N VAL A 69 10.83 -9.16 7.59
CA VAL A 69 11.12 -10.31 6.70
C VAL A 69 11.50 -9.80 5.31
N VAL A 70 10.71 -8.88 4.76
CA VAL A 70 10.98 -8.27 3.46
C VAL A 70 12.28 -7.45 3.51
N ARG A 71 12.47 -6.65 4.58
CA ARG A 71 13.66 -5.80 4.74
C ARG A 71 14.98 -6.57 4.84
N LYS A 72 14.99 -7.75 5.46
CA LYS A 72 16.21 -8.55 5.67
C LYS A 72 16.58 -9.43 4.47
N ARG A 73 15.69 -9.61 3.50
CA ARG A 73 15.88 -10.58 2.41
C ARG A 73 16.77 -10.02 1.29
N LYS A 74 17.80 -10.76 0.89
CA LYS A 74 18.72 -10.35 -0.19
C LYS A 74 18.10 -10.34 -1.60
N ARG A 75 17.10 -11.18 -1.85
CA ARG A 75 16.39 -11.27 -3.14
C ARG A 75 14.88 -11.20 -2.89
N LEU A 76 14.23 -10.20 -3.49
CA LEU A 76 12.80 -10.01 -3.42
C LEU A 76 12.16 -10.36 -4.78
N PRO A 77 10.93 -10.91 -4.78
CA PRO A 77 10.13 -11.02 -6.00
C PRO A 77 9.98 -9.66 -6.66
N THR A 78 9.80 -9.59 -7.98
CA THR A 78 9.56 -8.30 -8.67
C THR A 78 8.13 -7.81 -8.45
N ASN A 79 7.16 -8.73 -8.43
CA ASN A 79 5.75 -8.47 -8.27
C ASN A 79 5.41 -8.00 -6.83
N ALA A 80 4.63 -6.92 -6.72
CA ALA A 80 4.19 -6.36 -5.44
C ALA A 80 3.38 -7.36 -4.59
N TRP A 81 2.52 -8.16 -5.21
CA TRP A 81 1.70 -9.14 -4.50
C TRP A 81 2.52 -10.31 -3.96
N ASP A 82 3.53 -10.75 -4.71
CA ASP A 82 4.49 -11.75 -4.21
C ASP A 82 5.29 -11.21 -3.02
N LYS A 83 5.71 -9.93 -3.05
CA LYS A 83 6.36 -9.29 -1.90
C LYS A 83 5.42 -9.21 -0.70
N LEU A 84 4.16 -8.82 -0.91
CA LEU A 84 3.16 -8.71 0.16
C LEU A 84 2.90 -10.06 0.83
N ALA A 85 2.83 -11.15 0.06
CA ALA A 85 2.64 -12.50 0.59
C ALA A 85 3.76 -12.95 1.55
N LEU A 86 4.97 -12.37 1.44
CA LEU A 86 6.06 -12.64 2.37
C LEU A 86 5.91 -11.96 3.74
N THR A 87 4.95 -11.04 3.89
CA THR A 87 4.76 -10.30 5.14
C THR A 87 4.04 -11.09 6.24
N GLY A 88 3.46 -12.26 5.89
CA GLY A 88 2.74 -13.15 6.80
C GLY A 88 1.42 -13.64 6.20
N ALA A 89 0.65 -14.42 6.97
CA ALA A 89 -0.63 -15.01 6.53
C ALA A 89 -1.61 -13.94 6.01
N ALA A 90 -1.86 -12.89 6.80
CA ALA A 90 -2.71 -11.78 6.38
C ALA A 90 -2.21 -11.10 5.10
N GLY A 91 -0.88 -10.98 4.90
CA GLY A 91 -0.32 -10.45 3.66
C GLY A 91 -0.59 -11.34 2.45
N ALA A 92 -0.50 -12.66 2.63
CA ALA A 92 -0.81 -13.64 1.59
C ALA A 92 -2.30 -13.60 1.21
N ASP A 93 -3.20 -13.47 2.19
CA ASP A 93 -4.64 -13.37 1.96
C ASP A 93 -4.98 -12.13 1.13
N TRP A 94 -4.47 -10.96 1.51
CA TRP A 94 -4.65 -9.73 0.73
C TRP A 94 -4.04 -9.82 -0.66
N ALA A 95 -2.86 -10.42 -0.80
CA ALA A 95 -2.26 -10.65 -2.10
C ALA A 95 -3.14 -11.54 -3.00
N ALA A 96 -3.82 -12.55 -2.43
CA ALA A 96 -4.74 -13.40 -3.16
C ALA A 96 -6.01 -12.66 -3.59
N VAL A 97 -6.54 -11.76 -2.75
CA VAL A 97 -7.68 -10.88 -3.09
C VAL A 97 -7.32 -10.00 -4.30
N PHE A 98 -6.23 -9.22 -4.22
CA PHE A 98 -5.91 -8.24 -5.27
C PHE A 98 -5.42 -8.86 -6.60
N ARG A 99 -4.87 -10.08 -6.56
CA ARG A 99 -4.53 -10.82 -7.78
C ARG A 99 -5.73 -11.07 -8.68
N ARG A 100 -6.93 -11.27 -8.11
CA ARG A 100 -8.15 -11.55 -8.87
C ARG A 100 -8.52 -10.39 -9.81
N TYR A 101 -8.20 -9.16 -9.42
CA TYR A 101 -8.46 -7.96 -10.23
C TYR A 101 -7.39 -7.70 -11.30
N SER A 102 -6.23 -8.37 -11.25
CA SER A 102 -5.08 -8.05 -12.11
C SER A 102 -5.39 -8.22 -13.60
N ALA A 103 -6.13 -9.27 -13.98
CA ALA A 103 -6.47 -9.54 -15.37
C ALA A 103 -7.42 -8.48 -15.95
N GLN A 104 -8.48 -8.14 -15.20
CA GLN A 104 -9.44 -7.13 -15.64
C GLN A 104 -8.82 -5.72 -15.66
N ARG A 105 -8.06 -5.35 -14.62
CA ARG A 105 -7.28 -4.09 -14.63
C ARG A 105 -6.31 -4.04 -15.81
N GLY A 106 -5.70 -5.16 -16.18
CA GLY A 106 -4.83 -5.26 -17.36
C GLY A 106 -5.55 -4.91 -18.67
N ARG A 107 -6.82 -5.33 -18.82
CA ARG A 107 -7.67 -4.99 -19.97
C ARG A 107 -8.12 -3.54 -19.96
N VAL A 108 -8.45 -2.99 -18.79
CA VAL A 108 -8.79 -1.57 -18.62
C VAL A 108 -7.59 -0.70 -19.00
N ALA A 109 -6.42 -1.00 -18.46
CA ALA A 109 -5.20 -0.24 -18.72
C ALA A 109 -4.72 -0.31 -20.18
N SER A 110 -5.08 -1.35 -20.93
CA SER A 110 -4.79 -1.46 -22.37
C SER A 110 -5.90 -0.89 -23.27
N GLY A 111 -6.98 -0.35 -22.69
CA GLY A 111 -8.13 0.19 -23.43
C GLY A 111 -9.01 -0.89 -24.08
N ILE A 112 -8.85 -2.16 -23.71
CA ILE A 112 -9.68 -3.27 -24.21
C ILE A 112 -11.03 -3.30 -23.49
N ASP A 113 -11.05 -2.97 -22.20
CA ASP A 113 -12.27 -2.84 -21.39
C ASP A 113 -12.45 -1.38 -21.00
N LEU A 114 -13.38 -0.68 -21.65
CA LEU A 114 -13.61 0.76 -21.46
C LEU A 114 -14.66 1.06 -20.38
N ASN A 115 -15.38 0.05 -19.90
CA ASN A 115 -16.39 0.23 -18.87
C ASN A 115 -16.44 -1.04 -18.01
N PRO A 116 -15.47 -1.21 -17.10
CA PRO A 116 -15.53 -2.31 -16.16
C PRO A 116 -16.83 -2.21 -15.36
N GLY A 117 -17.53 -3.33 -15.18
CA GLY A 117 -18.83 -3.34 -14.50
C GLY A 117 -18.75 -2.67 -13.13
N SER A 118 -19.65 -1.71 -12.87
CA SER A 118 -19.65 -0.88 -11.65
C SER A 118 -19.64 -1.71 -10.37
N ALA A 119 -20.36 -2.84 -10.33
CA ALA A 119 -20.35 -3.75 -9.19
C ALA A 119 -18.95 -4.30 -8.86
N VAL A 120 -18.13 -4.56 -9.88
CA VAL A 120 -16.76 -5.05 -9.69
C VAL A 120 -15.85 -3.93 -9.18
N VAL A 121 -15.99 -2.73 -9.72
CA VAL A 121 -15.20 -1.57 -9.28
C VAL A 121 -15.56 -1.18 -7.84
N HIS A 122 -16.85 -1.20 -7.51
CA HIS A 122 -17.33 -1.00 -6.13
C HIS A 122 -16.77 -2.05 -5.17
N ARG A 123 -16.74 -3.33 -5.58
CA ARG A 123 -16.15 -4.38 -4.74
C ARG A 123 -14.64 -4.17 -4.56
N LEU A 124 -13.92 -3.78 -5.62
CA LEU A 124 -12.50 -3.45 -5.52
C LEU A 124 -12.27 -2.28 -4.55
N LEU A 125 -13.08 -1.22 -4.62
CA LEU A 125 -13.00 -0.09 -3.68
C LEU A 125 -13.17 -0.56 -2.23
N ALA A 126 -14.20 -1.35 -1.94
CA ALA A 126 -14.41 -1.91 -0.61
C ALA A 126 -13.21 -2.76 -0.13
N ASP A 127 -12.67 -3.63 -1.00
CA ASP A 127 -11.48 -4.43 -0.65
C ASP A 127 -10.25 -3.54 -0.36
N VAL A 128 -10.09 -2.42 -1.09
CA VAL A 128 -9.01 -1.45 -0.87
C VAL A 128 -9.16 -0.75 0.48
N GLU A 129 -10.36 -0.32 0.83
CA GLU A 129 -10.65 0.34 2.11
C GLU A 129 -10.46 -0.58 3.30
N ASP A 130 -10.93 -1.83 3.19
CA ASP A 130 -10.70 -2.85 4.20
C ASP A 130 -9.20 -3.11 4.36
N PHE A 131 -8.45 -3.18 3.25
CA PHE A 131 -7.01 -3.38 3.28
C PHE A 131 -6.25 -2.19 3.88
N TYR A 132 -6.68 -0.96 3.57
CA TYR A 132 -6.14 0.27 4.13
C TYR A 132 -6.35 0.29 5.65
N SER A 133 -7.59 0.08 6.10
CA SER A 133 -7.99 0.05 7.50
C SER A 133 -7.22 -1.01 8.28
N ALA A 134 -7.13 -2.23 7.74
CA ALA A 134 -6.35 -3.31 8.34
C ALA A 134 -4.83 -3.01 8.39
N THR A 135 -4.32 -2.16 7.52
CA THR A 135 -2.91 -1.77 7.50
C THR A 135 -2.62 -0.67 8.52
N VAL A 136 -3.46 0.35 8.60
CA VAL A 136 -3.33 1.43 9.59
C VAL A 136 -3.52 0.89 11.01
N ALA A 137 -4.53 0.04 11.24
CA ALA A 137 -4.76 -0.60 12.54
C ALA A 137 -3.56 -1.48 12.96
N GLY A 138 -3.04 -2.30 12.04
CA GLY A 138 -1.88 -3.16 12.30
C GLY A 138 -0.56 -2.40 12.51
N GLY A 139 -0.41 -1.21 11.92
CA GLY A 139 0.75 -0.34 12.13
C GLY A 139 0.78 0.33 13.50
N SER A 140 -0.38 0.62 14.08
CA SER A 140 -0.51 1.28 15.38
C SER A 140 -0.06 0.41 16.56
N ALA A 141 -0.16 -0.92 16.45
CA ALA A 141 0.19 -1.86 17.52
C ALA A 141 1.70 -2.01 17.78
N VAL A 142 2.56 -1.42 16.94
CA VAL A 142 4.03 -1.53 17.05
C VAL A 142 4.65 -0.26 17.66
N ALA A 143 3.83 0.75 18.02
CA ALA A 143 4.28 2.04 18.55
C ALA A 143 3.92 2.30 20.02
N ALA A 144 3.42 1.29 20.75
CA ALA A 144 3.14 1.33 22.19
C ALA A 144 4.02 0.32 22.93
#